data_AF-A0A517YLH9-F1
#
_entry.id   AF-A0A517YLH9-F1
#
_cell.length_a   1.000
_cell.length_b   1.000
_cell.length_c   1.000
_cell.angle_alpha   90.00
_cell.angle_beta   90.00
_cell.angle_gamma   90.00
#
_symmetry.space_group_name_H-M   'P 1'
#
loop_
_entity.id
_entity.type
_entity.pdbx_description
1 polymer ?
#
loop_
_entity_poly.entity_id
_entity_poly.type
_entity_poly.pdbx_seq_one_letter_code
_entity_poly.pdbx_strand_id
1 'polypeptide(L)'
;MIDPHLVSLHYQLETQATIKFDDPPPLDGNQTEFAYRLESGRLTVMMKQHCATEEAARNIVEPFLRSWELDFAIRRNSRAITFLFEKSEIIDLAPLPPDGSVRCIAGTAHLTLTAYAPTVVAGFKDYPEPPTNFKASSDVENMWFRYARFLEDREPLLSMAYACLTVIEGSTGLKGNQGARDGAARMYAVDRQVLKHLGELVSTKGGPAEARKFDAGATLQELTNAERGWVAAAVRLLIRRKGEYDANPGSTLTQLTMGDIQ
;
A
#
# COMPACT_ATOMS: atom_id res chain seq x y z
N MET A 1 -13.48 15.05 36.96
CA MET A 1 -13.50 13.82 36.14
C MET A 1 -12.57 14.13 34.98
N ILE A 2 -11.52 13.35 34.75
CA ILE A 2 -10.57 13.61 33.66
C ILE A 2 -11.32 13.31 32.34
N ASP A 3 -11.34 14.26 31.41
CA ASP A 3 -11.97 14.14 30.09
C ASP A 3 -10.90 14.28 29.00
N PRO A 4 -10.08 13.24 28.77
CA PRO A 4 -8.97 13.30 27.83
C PRO A 4 -9.50 13.35 26.39
N HIS A 5 -9.00 14.29 25.63
CA HIS A 5 -9.35 14.53 24.24
C HIS A 5 -8.09 14.64 23.41
N LEU A 6 -7.93 13.72 22.45
CA LEU A 6 -6.85 13.78 21.48
C LEU A 6 -7.12 14.86 20.44
N VAL A 7 -6.19 15.82 20.35
CA VAL A 7 -6.24 16.96 19.44
C VAL A 7 -5.59 16.60 18.11
N SER A 8 -4.38 16.04 18.17
CA SER A 8 -3.57 15.81 16.98
C SER A 8 -2.68 14.56 17.06
N LEU A 9 -2.35 14.01 15.89
CA LEU A 9 -1.34 12.98 15.68
C LEU A 9 -0.24 13.53 14.78
N HIS A 10 1.01 13.21 15.09
CA HIS A 10 2.16 13.60 14.29
C HIS A 10 2.89 12.38 13.73
N TYR A 11 3.20 12.44 12.44
CA TYR A 11 3.96 11.42 11.73
C TYR A 11 5.14 12.06 10.98
N GLN A 12 6.25 11.32 10.91
CA GLN A 12 7.38 11.63 10.07
C GLN A 12 7.21 10.92 8.71
N LEU A 13 7.30 11.67 7.63
CA LEU A 13 7.41 11.10 6.29
C LEU A 13 8.84 10.62 6.08
N GLU A 14 9.00 9.30 5.99
CA GLU A 14 10.21 8.67 5.52
C GLU A 14 10.11 8.35 4.04
N THR A 15 11.22 8.54 3.33
CA THR A 15 11.34 8.22 1.91
C THR A 15 12.42 7.18 1.70
N GLN A 16 12.28 6.40 0.62
CA GLN A 16 13.41 5.63 0.12
C GLN A 16 14.58 6.56 -0.24
N ALA A 17 15.81 6.05 -0.11
CA ALA A 17 17.04 6.80 -0.41
C ALA A 17 17.07 7.41 -1.83
N THR A 18 16.32 6.84 -2.77
CA THR A 18 16.18 7.32 -4.16
C THR A 18 15.18 8.47 -4.32
N ILE A 19 14.49 8.91 -3.26
CA ILE A 19 13.43 9.91 -3.31
C ILE A 19 13.75 11.01 -2.30
N LYS A 20 13.80 12.25 -2.80
CA LYS A 20 13.89 13.45 -1.96
C LYS A 20 12.83 14.45 -2.40
N PHE A 21 12.16 15.05 -1.43
CA PHE A 21 11.33 16.23 -1.66
C PHE A 21 12.17 17.47 -1.34
N ASP A 22 12.32 18.36 -2.32
CA ASP A 22 13.19 19.53 -2.23
C ASP A 22 12.33 20.79 -2.10
N ASP A 23 12.23 21.30 -0.87
CA ASP A 23 11.38 22.44 -0.48
C ASP A 23 9.94 22.37 -1.04
N PRO A 24 9.21 21.26 -0.82
CA PRO A 24 7.86 21.12 -1.34
C PRO A 24 6.89 22.07 -0.62
N PRO A 25 5.89 22.62 -1.33
CA PRO A 25 4.85 23.41 -0.70
C PRO A 25 4.06 22.54 0.30
N PRO A 26 3.50 23.14 1.36
CA PRO A 26 2.63 22.42 2.28
C PRO A 26 1.44 21.80 1.55
N LEU A 27 1.11 20.56 1.89
CA LEU A 27 -0.05 19.85 1.38
C LEU A 27 -1.10 19.75 2.49
N ASP A 28 -2.18 20.50 2.34
CA ASP A 28 -3.33 20.48 3.25
C ASP A 28 -4.46 19.63 2.67
N GLY A 29 -5.21 18.94 3.53
CA GLY A 29 -6.40 18.23 3.09
C GLY A 29 -7.38 17.92 4.22
N ASN A 30 -8.56 17.46 3.81
CA ASN A 30 -9.69 17.37 4.70
C ASN A 30 -10.46 16.07 4.45
N GLN A 31 -10.56 15.23 5.48
CA GLN A 31 -11.40 14.04 5.51
C GLN A 31 -12.64 14.28 6.37
N THR A 32 -13.58 13.34 6.42
CA THR A 32 -14.78 13.48 7.24
C THR A 32 -14.43 13.55 8.73
N GLU A 33 -13.51 12.69 9.19
CA GLU A 33 -13.16 12.48 10.59
C GLU A 33 -11.98 13.34 11.09
N PHE A 34 -11.14 13.83 10.17
CA PHE A 34 -9.93 14.60 10.50
C PHE A 34 -9.54 15.56 9.37
N ALA A 35 -8.68 16.52 9.68
CA ALA A 35 -7.94 17.31 8.69
C ALA A 35 -6.44 16.99 8.80
N TYR A 36 -5.66 17.25 7.76
CA TYR A 36 -4.22 17.00 7.80
C TYR A 36 -3.44 18.08 7.06
N ARG A 37 -2.17 18.24 7.46
CA ARG A 37 -1.18 19.10 6.82
C ARG A 37 0.16 18.37 6.79
N LEU A 38 0.72 18.20 5.59
CA LEU A 38 2.06 17.67 5.37
C LEU A 38 2.99 18.81 4.97
N GLU A 39 3.97 19.11 5.82
CA GLU A 39 4.90 20.22 5.64
C GLU A 39 6.27 19.83 6.18
N SER A 40 7.32 20.13 5.41
CA SER A 40 8.72 19.85 5.79
C SER A 40 8.98 18.41 6.26
N GLY A 41 8.29 17.43 5.65
CA GLY A 41 8.41 16.01 5.93
C GLY A 41 7.67 15.56 7.18
N ARG A 42 6.83 16.41 7.77
CA ARG A 42 6.02 16.11 8.95
C ARG A 42 4.55 16.21 8.60
N LEU A 43 3.82 15.12 8.82
CA LEU A 43 2.37 15.09 8.71
C LEU A 43 1.78 15.37 10.09
N THR A 44 0.93 16.39 10.18
CA THR A 44 0.10 16.67 11.35
C THR A 44 -1.35 16.37 10.99
N VAL A 45 -2.01 15.54 11.79
CA VAL A 45 -3.40 15.15 11.62
C VAL A 45 -4.20 15.68 12.79
N MET A 46 -5.21 16.50 12.51
CA MET A 46 -6.09 17.14 13.49
C MET A 46 -7.43 16.39 13.52
N MET A 47 -7.77 15.81 14.67
CA MET A 47 -9.02 15.06 14.81
C MET A 47 -10.23 15.99 14.88
N LYS A 48 -11.31 15.67 14.16
CA LYS A 48 -12.60 16.38 14.27
C LYS A 48 -13.56 15.64 15.20
N GLN A 49 -13.41 14.33 15.29
CA GLN A 49 -14.17 13.49 16.21
C GLN A 49 -13.43 13.38 17.55
N HIS A 50 -14.18 13.37 18.65
CA HIS A 50 -13.62 13.07 19.96
C HIS A 50 -13.02 11.66 19.99
N CYS A 51 -11.73 11.59 20.28
CA CYS A 51 -10.98 10.37 20.55
C CYS A 51 -10.35 10.49 21.93
N ALA A 52 -10.64 9.56 22.83
CA ALA A 52 -10.08 9.58 24.19
C ALA A 52 -8.64 9.04 24.27
N THR A 53 -8.19 8.30 23.24
CA THR A 53 -6.89 7.63 23.22
C THR A 53 -6.18 7.77 21.88
N GLU A 54 -4.85 7.68 21.91
CA GLU A 54 -4.01 7.60 20.72
C GLU A 54 -4.41 6.43 19.81
N GLU A 55 -4.62 5.24 20.37
CA GLU A 55 -4.96 4.04 19.61
C GLU A 55 -6.28 4.22 18.84
N ALA A 56 -7.30 4.81 19.45
CA ALA A 56 -8.57 5.07 18.78
C ALA A 56 -8.41 6.04 17.60
N ALA A 57 -7.62 7.10 17.77
CA ALA A 57 -7.36 8.06 16.71
C ALA A 57 -6.51 7.43 15.57
N ARG A 58 -5.49 6.64 15.92
CA ARG A 58 -4.66 5.93 14.94
C ARG A 58 -5.46 4.92 14.12
N ASN A 59 -6.40 4.20 14.74
CA ASN A 59 -7.29 3.28 14.02
C ASN A 59 -8.19 3.99 12.98
N ILE A 60 -8.46 5.28 13.15
CA ILE A 60 -9.19 6.11 12.16
C ILE A 60 -8.25 6.60 11.06
N VAL A 61 -7.06 7.06 11.43
CA VAL A 61 -6.13 7.77 10.53
C VAL A 61 -5.25 6.82 9.71
N GLU A 62 -4.71 5.77 10.32
CA GLU A 62 -3.73 4.89 9.68
C GLU A 62 -4.26 4.16 8.44
N PRO A 63 -5.51 3.69 8.35
CA PRO A 63 -6.03 3.11 7.10
C PRO A 63 -5.94 4.07 5.89
N PHE A 64 -6.12 5.37 6.13
CA PHE A 64 -5.92 6.40 5.10
C PHE A 64 -4.45 6.54 4.74
N LEU A 65 -3.55 6.60 5.72
CA LEU A 65 -2.10 6.68 5.48
C LEU A 65 -1.57 5.45 4.74
N ARG A 66 -2.01 4.24 5.11
CA ARG A 66 -1.68 3.00 4.41
C ARG A 66 -2.11 3.03 2.95
N SER A 67 -3.31 3.54 2.67
CA SER A 67 -3.79 3.71 1.30
C SER A 67 -2.91 4.68 0.51
N TRP A 68 -2.48 5.79 1.14
CA TRP A 68 -1.57 6.77 0.55
C TRP A 68 -0.20 6.19 0.21
N GLU A 69 0.42 5.49 1.16
CA GLU A 69 1.72 4.84 0.97
C GLU A 69 1.67 3.82 -0.17
N LEU A 70 0.67 2.93 -0.15
CA LEU A 70 0.57 1.84 -1.13
C LEU A 70 0.23 2.36 -2.52
N ASP A 71 -0.67 3.33 -2.64
CA ASP A 71 -1.00 3.96 -3.92
C ASP A 71 0.27 4.53 -4.58
N PHE A 72 1.06 5.29 -3.82
CA PHE A 72 2.29 5.89 -4.32
C PHE A 72 3.34 4.83 -4.65
N ALA A 73 3.48 3.82 -3.79
CA ALA A 73 4.44 2.74 -3.96
C ALA A 73 4.15 1.89 -5.22
N ILE A 74 2.88 1.57 -5.48
CA ILE A 74 2.43 0.85 -6.68
C ILE A 74 2.72 1.68 -7.93
N ARG A 75 2.39 2.98 -7.94
CA ARG A 75 2.65 3.86 -9.10
C ARG A 75 4.14 3.99 -9.41
N ARG A 76 4.99 4.03 -8.37
CA ARG A 76 6.45 4.18 -8.52
C ARG A 76 7.18 2.85 -8.68
N ASN A 77 6.51 1.71 -8.51
CA ASN A 77 7.12 0.39 -8.51
C ASN A 77 8.24 0.24 -7.46
N SER A 78 8.08 0.87 -6.30
CA SER A 78 9.07 0.82 -5.21
C SER A 78 8.41 1.14 -3.87
N ARG A 79 9.02 0.75 -2.75
CA ARG A 79 8.56 1.16 -1.40
C ARG A 79 8.87 2.63 -1.15
N ALA A 80 8.13 3.51 -1.77
CA ALA A 80 8.56 4.88 -1.97
C ALA A 80 8.51 5.76 -0.71
N ILE A 81 7.42 5.69 0.06
CA ILE A 81 7.19 6.49 1.26
C ILE A 81 6.58 5.66 2.40
N THR A 82 6.81 6.10 3.63
CA THR A 82 6.17 5.58 4.85
C THR A 82 5.91 6.72 5.82
N PHE A 83 4.75 6.74 6.47
CA PHE A 83 4.43 7.64 7.58
C PHE A 83 4.72 6.94 8.90
N LEU A 84 5.82 7.31 9.56
CA LEU A 84 6.16 6.79 10.88
C LEU A 84 5.49 7.62 11.96
N PHE A 85 4.72 6.97 12.82
CA PHE A 85 4.14 7.64 13.98
C PHE A 85 5.23 8.19 14.91
N GLU A 86 5.13 9.47 15.27
CA GLU A 86 6.09 10.16 16.14
C GLU A 86 5.51 10.38 17.54
N LYS A 87 4.34 11.02 17.64
CA LYS A 87 3.68 11.37 18.91
C LYS A 87 2.22 11.75 18.73
N SER A 88 1.48 11.77 19.83
CA SER A 88 0.10 12.28 19.94
C SER A 88 0.03 13.49 20.88
N GLU A 89 -0.95 14.35 20.66
CA GLU A 89 -1.27 15.48 21.53
C GLU A 89 -2.66 15.26 22.16
N ILE A 90 -2.71 15.20 23.48
CA ILE A 90 -3.93 14.93 24.26
C ILE A 90 -4.10 16.05 25.30
N ILE A 91 -5.28 16.65 25.34
CA ILE A 91 -5.67 17.70 26.32
C ILE A 91 -6.80 17.18 27.22
N ASP A 92 -6.91 17.68 28.45
CA ASP A 92 -8.06 17.40 29.33
C ASP A 92 -9.09 18.54 29.20
N LEU A 93 -10.32 18.22 28.78
CA LEU A 93 -11.39 19.20 28.59
C LEU A 93 -12.14 19.56 29.88
N ALA A 94 -11.92 18.83 30.98
CA ALA A 94 -12.54 19.09 32.28
C ALA A 94 -11.51 19.09 33.43
N PRO A 95 -10.53 20.01 33.41
CA PRO A 95 -9.49 20.06 34.43
C PRO A 95 -10.10 20.37 35.80
N LEU A 96 -9.74 19.57 36.81
CA LEU A 96 -10.01 19.91 38.22
C LEU A 96 -9.25 21.20 38.59
N PRO A 97 -9.77 22.05 39.49
CA PRO A 97 -9.06 23.23 39.96
C PRO A 97 -7.71 22.82 40.57
N PRO A 98 -6.65 23.63 40.40
CA PRO A 98 -5.28 23.17 40.60
C PRO A 98 -5.00 22.92 42.08
N ASP A 99 -5.04 21.66 42.50
CA ASP A 99 -4.26 21.14 43.63
C ASP A 99 -2.88 20.70 43.12
N GLY A 100 -2.08 21.71 42.76
CA GLY A 100 -0.63 21.66 42.72
C GLY A 100 0.01 20.36 42.21
N SER A 101 -0.21 19.99 40.95
CA SER A 101 0.81 19.30 40.14
C SER A 101 0.47 19.34 38.65
N VAL A 102 1.42 19.77 37.83
CA VAL A 102 1.36 19.62 36.36
C VAL A 102 1.95 18.27 36.01
N ARG A 103 1.18 17.42 35.31
CA ARG A 103 1.64 16.10 34.86
C ARG A 103 2.04 16.18 33.39
N CYS A 104 3.34 16.32 33.12
CA CYS A 104 3.88 16.17 31.77
C CYS A 104 4.01 14.69 31.42
N ILE A 105 3.44 14.26 30.30
CA ILE A 105 3.67 12.93 29.72
C ILE A 105 4.81 13.06 28.71
N ALA A 106 5.98 12.51 29.06
CA ALA A 106 7.13 12.47 28.17
C ALA A 106 7.02 11.27 27.23
N GLY A 107 6.98 11.53 25.92
CA GLY A 107 7.11 10.50 24.88
C GLY A 107 8.58 10.26 24.54
N THR A 108 8.99 8.99 24.48
CA THR A 108 10.35 8.59 24.11
C THR A 108 10.49 8.58 22.58
N ALA A 109 11.44 9.32 22.04
CA ALA A 109 11.79 9.27 20.62
C ALA A 109 13.03 8.38 20.42
N HIS A 110 12.96 7.47 19.44
CA HIS A 110 14.11 6.68 19.00
C HIS A 110 14.56 7.16 17.62
N LEU A 111 15.86 7.36 17.44
CA LEU A 111 16.48 7.79 16.18
C LEU A 111 17.54 6.75 15.78
N THR A 112 17.39 6.17 14.58
CA THR A 112 18.35 5.18 14.04
C THR A 112 19.04 5.78 12.82
N LEU A 113 20.37 5.91 12.86
CA LEU A 113 21.18 6.39 11.74
C LEU A 113 21.85 5.21 11.04
N THR A 114 21.61 5.05 9.74
CA THR A 114 22.26 4.04 8.89
C THR A 114 22.93 4.73 7.71
N ALA A 115 24.19 4.42 7.44
CA ALA A 115 24.95 4.98 6.32
C ALA A 115 24.66 4.19 5.03
N TYR A 116 24.40 4.88 3.92
CA TYR A 116 24.15 4.29 2.60
C TYR A 116 25.18 4.75 1.56
N ALA A 117 25.47 3.87 0.59
CA ALA A 117 26.24 4.17 -0.61
C ALA A 117 25.52 5.21 -1.49
N PRO A 118 26.25 5.99 -2.33
CA PRO A 118 25.65 7.03 -3.15
C PRO A 118 24.60 6.44 -4.10
N THR A 119 23.39 6.97 -4.03
CA THR A 119 22.22 6.54 -4.80
C THR A 119 21.76 7.71 -5.68
N VAL A 120 21.32 7.43 -6.91
CA VAL A 120 20.69 8.46 -7.75
C VAL A 120 19.35 8.83 -7.11
N VAL A 121 19.21 10.11 -6.74
CA VAL A 121 18.02 10.64 -6.07
C VAL A 121 17.14 11.38 -7.07
N ALA A 122 15.89 10.97 -7.22
CA ALA A 122 14.88 11.74 -7.90
C ALA A 122 14.38 12.85 -6.96
N GLY A 123 14.59 14.11 -7.35
CA GLY A 123 14.07 15.28 -6.66
C GLY A 123 12.63 15.58 -7.07
N PHE A 124 11.74 15.66 -6.09
CA PHE A 124 10.33 16.02 -6.26
C PHE A 124 10.08 17.41 -5.70
N LYS A 125 9.32 18.21 -6.44
CA LYS A 125 8.91 19.55 -6.02
C LYS A 125 7.64 19.56 -5.18
N ASP A 126 6.85 18.50 -5.25
CA ASP A 126 5.56 18.42 -4.58
C ASP A 126 5.47 17.10 -3.81
N TYR A 127 4.74 17.11 -2.69
CA TYR A 127 4.34 15.89 -2.03
C TYR A 127 3.36 15.08 -2.89
N PRO A 128 3.35 13.75 -2.78
CA PRO A 128 2.37 12.96 -3.51
C PRO A 128 0.99 13.21 -2.93
N GLU A 129 0.00 13.51 -3.78
CA GLU A 129 -1.39 13.60 -3.35
C GLU A 129 -1.90 12.24 -2.81
N PRO A 130 -2.74 12.24 -1.75
CA PRO A 130 -3.38 11.03 -1.27
C PRO A 130 -4.41 10.51 -2.28
N PRO A 131 -4.62 9.18 -2.34
CA PRO A 131 -5.56 8.60 -3.28
C PRO A 131 -7.01 8.91 -2.90
N THR A 132 -7.83 9.20 -3.91
CA THR A 132 -9.29 9.36 -3.76
C THR A 132 -10.07 8.09 -4.11
N ASN A 133 -9.44 7.16 -4.84
CA ASN A 133 -10.10 5.99 -5.41
C ASN A 133 -9.34 4.69 -5.13
N PHE A 134 -8.53 4.62 -4.08
CA PHE A 134 -7.74 3.44 -3.75
C PHE A 134 -7.78 3.17 -2.25
N LYS A 135 -7.94 1.89 -1.88
CA LYS A 135 -8.00 1.43 -0.50
C LYS A 135 -7.00 0.29 -0.26
N ALA A 136 -6.14 0.46 0.75
CA ALA A 136 -5.25 -0.58 1.25
C ALA A 136 -6.01 -1.60 2.11
N SER A 137 -6.80 -2.48 1.47
CA SER A 137 -7.40 -3.62 2.18
C SER A 137 -6.35 -4.64 2.58
N SER A 138 -6.72 -5.60 3.44
CA SER A 138 -5.84 -6.72 3.83
C SER A 138 -5.35 -7.51 2.62
N ASP A 139 -6.19 -7.70 1.59
CA ASP A 139 -5.80 -8.40 0.37
C ASP A 139 -4.74 -7.60 -0.40
N VAL A 140 -4.96 -6.29 -0.54
CA VAL A 140 -4.04 -5.38 -1.24
C VAL A 140 -2.70 -5.31 -0.51
N GLU A 141 -2.70 -5.18 0.82
CA GLU A 141 -1.49 -5.21 1.65
C GLU A 141 -0.72 -6.53 1.49
N ASN A 142 -1.42 -7.67 1.52
CA ASN A 142 -0.79 -8.98 1.34
C ASN A 142 -0.18 -9.16 -0.06
N MET A 143 -0.89 -8.72 -1.12
CA MET A 143 -0.37 -8.79 -2.48
C MET A 143 0.82 -7.85 -2.65
N TRP A 144 0.74 -6.61 -2.15
CA TRP A 144 1.84 -5.65 -2.20
C TRP A 144 3.05 -6.13 -1.40
N PHE A 145 2.86 -6.73 -0.22
CA PHE A 145 3.93 -7.29 0.57
C PHE A 145 4.76 -8.31 -0.22
N ARG A 146 4.10 -9.25 -0.90
CA ARG A 146 4.77 -10.24 -1.76
C ARG A 146 5.46 -9.58 -2.96
N TYR A 147 4.77 -8.64 -3.61
CA TYR A 147 5.33 -7.91 -4.74
C TYR A 147 6.59 -7.11 -4.35
N ALA A 148 6.56 -6.43 -3.19
CA ALA A 148 7.71 -5.70 -2.66
C ALA A 148 8.87 -6.63 -2.30
N ARG A 149 8.61 -7.83 -1.77
CA ARG A 149 9.65 -8.84 -1.57
C ARG A 149 10.26 -9.31 -2.88
N PHE A 150 9.47 -9.45 -3.94
CA PHE A 150 9.99 -9.71 -5.28
C PHE A 150 10.92 -8.58 -5.76
N LEU A 151 10.54 -7.32 -5.56
CA LEU A 151 11.40 -6.17 -5.90
C LEU A 151 12.73 -6.15 -5.11
N GLU A 152 12.76 -6.77 -3.93
CA GLU A 152 13.94 -6.91 -3.08
C GLU A 152 14.71 -8.23 -3.33
N ASP A 153 14.39 -8.99 -4.39
CA ASP A 153 14.94 -10.33 -4.69
C ASP A 153 14.74 -11.37 -3.55
N ARG A 154 13.71 -11.18 -2.72
CA ARG A 154 13.36 -12.02 -1.56
C ARG A 154 12.19 -12.95 -1.79
N GLU A 155 11.58 -12.90 -2.98
CA GLU A 155 10.52 -13.81 -3.42
C GLU A 155 10.60 -14.05 -4.93
N PRO A 156 10.58 -15.31 -5.41
CA PRO A 156 10.58 -15.59 -6.84
C PRO A 156 9.34 -15.05 -7.54
N LEU A 157 9.52 -14.50 -8.75
CA LEU A 157 8.47 -13.84 -9.53
C LEU A 157 7.24 -14.74 -9.73
N LEU A 158 7.44 -16.00 -10.13
CA LEU A 158 6.34 -16.93 -10.41
C LEU A 158 5.54 -17.29 -9.14
N SER A 159 6.21 -17.41 -8.00
CA SER A 159 5.56 -17.69 -6.71
C SER A 159 4.70 -16.51 -6.26
N MET A 160 5.27 -15.30 -6.31
CA MET A 160 4.58 -14.05 -6.00
C MET A 160 3.37 -13.82 -6.91
N ALA A 161 3.56 -13.99 -8.21
CA ALA A 161 2.51 -13.77 -9.21
C ALA A 161 1.37 -14.78 -9.07
N TYR A 162 1.69 -16.06 -8.82
CA TYR A 162 0.67 -17.08 -8.55
C TYR A 162 -0.14 -16.77 -7.28
N ALA A 163 0.53 -16.33 -6.20
CA ALA A 163 -0.14 -15.96 -4.96
C ALA A 163 -1.10 -14.78 -5.19
N CYS A 164 -0.66 -13.74 -5.89
CA CYS A 164 -1.50 -12.58 -6.22
C CYS A 164 -2.69 -12.95 -7.12
N LEU A 165 -2.46 -13.79 -8.14
CA LEU A 165 -3.54 -14.30 -8.99
C LEU A 165 -4.57 -15.11 -8.17
N THR A 166 -4.10 -15.91 -7.22
CA THR A 166 -4.96 -16.71 -6.33
C THR A 166 -5.84 -15.82 -5.45
N VAL A 167 -5.30 -14.71 -4.92
CA VAL A 167 -6.09 -13.72 -4.17
C VAL A 167 -7.19 -13.14 -5.06
N ILE A 168 -6.83 -12.65 -6.25
CA ILE A 168 -7.78 -12.06 -7.21
C ILE A 168 -8.90 -13.04 -7.58
N GLU A 169 -8.57 -14.26 -7.98
CA GLU A 169 -9.58 -15.27 -8.36
C GLU A 169 -10.40 -15.73 -7.14
N GLY A 170 -9.76 -15.86 -5.97
CA GLY A 170 -10.38 -16.33 -4.72
C GLY A 170 -11.37 -15.34 -4.10
N SER A 171 -11.13 -14.03 -4.21
CA SER A 171 -12.03 -12.99 -3.68
C SER A 171 -13.43 -13.01 -4.32
N THR A 172 -13.63 -13.75 -5.41
CA THR A 172 -14.96 -13.90 -6.05
C THR A 172 -15.91 -14.83 -5.29
N GLY A 173 -15.38 -15.67 -4.39
CA GLY A 173 -16.14 -16.73 -3.71
C GLY A 173 -16.61 -17.87 -4.61
N LEU A 174 -16.27 -17.84 -5.91
CA LEU A 174 -16.64 -18.86 -6.88
C LEU A 174 -15.70 -20.06 -6.80
N LYS A 175 -16.26 -21.27 -6.95
CA LYS A 175 -15.49 -22.52 -6.95
C LYS A 175 -15.11 -22.92 -8.38
N GLY A 176 -13.89 -23.42 -8.54
CA GLY A 176 -13.35 -23.91 -9.82
C GLY A 176 -12.67 -22.82 -10.65
N ASN A 177 -11.55 -23.16 -11.30
CA ASN A 177 -10.64 -22.20 -11.94
C ASN A 177 -11.31 -21.34 -13.03
N GLN A 178 -12.20 -21.91 -13.83
CA GLN A 178 -12.88 -21.15 -14.90
C GLN A 178 -13.91 -20.18 -14.33
N GLY A 179 -14.74 -20.63 -13.38
CA GLY A 179 -15.75 -19.78 -12.74
C GLY A 179 -15.12 -18.61 -11.96
N ALA A 180 -14.07 -18.89 -11.19
CA ALA A 180 -13.33 -17.89 -10.43
C ALA A 180 -12.66 -16.84 -11.34
N ARG A 181 -12.06 -17.26 -12.46
CA ARG A 181 -11.44 -16.35 -13.42
C ARG A 181 -12.47 -15.47 -14.12
N ASP A 182 -13.59 -16.02 -14.57
CA ASP A 182 -14.65 -15.25 -15.21
C ASP A 182 -15.30 -14.28 -14.21
N GLY A 183 -15.43 -14.69 -12.95
CA GLY A 183 -15.86 -13.83 -11.86
C GLY A 183 -14.89 -12.66 -11.64
N ALA A 184 -13.59 -12.94 -11.58
CA ALA A 184 -12.57 -11.93 -11.33
C ALA A 184 -12.46 -10.94 -12.50
N ALA A 185 -12.52 -11.43 -13.74
CA ALA A 185 -12.54 -10.60 -14.93
C ALA A 185 -13.69 -9.57 -14.89
N ARG A 186 -14.89 -10.00 -14.48
CA ARG A 186 -16.05 -9.10 -14.33
C ARG A 186 -15.91 -8.17 -13.13
N MET A 187 -15.60 -8.72 -11.95
CA MET A 187 -15.53 -7.98 -10.69
C MET A 187 -14.51 -6.84 -10.74
N TYR A 188 -13.34 -7.12 -11.31
CA TYR A 188 -12.23 -6.18 -11.36
C TYR A 188 -12.12 -5.44 -12.69
N ALA A 189 -13.08 -5.61 -13.61
CA ALA A 189 -13.01 -5.11 -14.98
C ALA A 189 -11.64 -5.38 -15.61
N VAL A 190 -11.22 -6.65 -15.63
CA VAL A 190 -9.99 -7.10 -16.27
C VAL A 190 -10.38 -8.01 -17.41
N ASP A 191 -9.79 -7.82 -18.59
CA ASP A 191 -9.94 -8.74 -19.69
C ASP A 191 -9.53 -10.14 -19.25
N ARG A 192 -10.43 -11.09 -19.47
CA ARG A 192 -10.21 -12.50 -19.17
C ARG A 192 -8.92 -13.02 -19.78
N GLN A 193 -8.50 -12.51 -20.94
CA GLN A 193 -7.25 -12.91 -21.58
C GLN A 193 -6.02 -12.55 -20.75
N VAL A 194 -6.02 -11.42 -20.03
CA VAL A 194 -4.93 -11.05 -19.12
C VAL A 194 -4.80 -12.08 -18.00
N LEU A 195 -5.89 -12.41 -17.32
CA LEU A 195 -5.89 -13.40 -16.24
C LEU A 195 -5.53 -14.81 -16.75
N LYS A 196 -6.01 -15.16 -17.94
CA LYS A 196 -5.69 -16.45 -18.58
C LYS A 196 -4.20 -16.54 -18.90
N HIS A 197 -3.63 -15.53 -19.54
CA HIS A 197 -2.23 -15.51 -19.94
C HIS A 197 -1.30 -15.51 -18.73
N LEU A 198 -1.59 -14.68 -17.71
CA LEU A 198 -0.87 -14.71 -16.45
C LEU A 198 -0.91 -16.10 -15.82
N GLY A 199 -2.11 -16.70 -15.73
CA GLY A 199 -2.32 -18.03 -15.19
C GLY A 199 -1.55 -19.14 -15.93
N GLU A 200 -1.42 -19.04 -17.25
CA GLU A 200 -0.61 -19.94 -18.06
C GLU A 200 0.87 -19.81 -17.71
N LEU A 201 1.43 -18.59 -17.78
CA LEU A 201 2.85 -18.34 -17.48
C LEU A 201 3.22 -18.83 -16.08
N VAL A 202 2.46 -18.49 -15.04
CA VAL A 202 2.79 -18.87 -13.66
C VAL A 202 2.60 -20.35 -13.33
N SER A 203 1.91 -21.09 -14.20
CA SER A 203 1.62 -22.51 -13.99
C SER A 203 2.49 -23.45 -14.81
N THR A 204 2.98 -22.99 -15.97
CA THR A 204 3.69 -23.85 -16.94
C THR A 204 5.15 -23.47 -17.14
N LYS A 205 5.55 -22.23 -16.80
CA LYS A 205 6.94 -21.78 -16.91
C LYS A 205 7.68 -21.92 -15.59
N GLY A 206 9.00 -21.75 -15.67
CA GLY A 206 9.94 -21.73 -14.58
C GLY A 206 11.11 -22.68 -14.83
N GLY A 207 12.30 -22.23 -14.46
CA GLY A 207 13.48 -23.08 -14.38
C GLY A 207 13.47 -23.97 -13.14
N PRO A 208 14.51 -24.80 -12.93
CA PRO A 208 14.61 -25.69 -11.77
C PRO A 208 14.44 -25.02 -10.40
N ALA A 209 14.70 -23.71 -10.30
CA ALA A 209 14.62 -22.96 -9.05
C ALA A 209 13.21 -22.38 -8.75
N GLU A 210 12.36 -22.18 -9.76
CA GLU A 210 11.10 -21.44 -9.61
C GLU A 210 9.88 -22.10 -10.27
N ALA A 211 10.08 -23.21 -11.00
CA ALA A 211 8.97 -23.95 -11.59
C ALA A 211 8.01 -24.47 -10.51
N ARG A 212 6.71 -24.33 -10.78
CA ARG A 212 5.66 -24.87 -9.91
C ARG A 212 5.50 -26.39 -10.07
N LYS A 213 5.68 -26.90 -11.29
CA LYS A 213 5.39 -28.29 -11.66
C LYS A 213 6.67 -28.99 -12.12
N PHE A 214 6.89 -30.19 -11.56
CA PHE A 214 8.03 -31.08 -11.84
C PHE A 214 7.58 -32.50 -12.20
N ASP A 215 6.34 -32.65 -12.66
CA ASP A 215 5.82 -33.94 -13.09
C ASP A 215 6.50 -34.45 -14.37
N ALA A 216 6.35 -35.74 -14.69
CA ALA A 216 7.08 -36.41 -15.77
C ALA A 216 6.87 -35.83 -17.19
N GLY A 217 5.89 -34.92 -17.37
CA GLY A 217 5.66 -34.17 -18.60
C GLY A 217 6.03 -32.68 -18.53
N ALA A 218 6.55 -32.18 -17.40
CA ALA A 218 6.93 -30.79 -17.25
C ALA A 218 8.22 -30.50 -18.05
N THR A 219 8.13 -29.56 -18.99
CA THR A 219 9.31 -28.96 -19.61
C THR A 219 9.68 -27.72 -18.82
N LEU A 220 10.84 -27.75 -18.14
CA LEU A 220 11.37 -26.58 -17.46
C LEU A 220 11.75 -25.54 -18.52
N GLN A 221 10.95 -24.49 -18.62
CA GLN A 221 11.17 -23.40 -19.54
C GLN A 221 11.16 -22.09 -18.76
N GLU A 222 12.32 -21.45 -18.68
CA GLU A 222 12.44 -20.14 -18.05
C GLU A 222 11.60 -19.09 -18.77
N LEU A 223 11.19 -18.06 -18.02
CA LEU A 223 10.59 -16.88 -18.61
C LEU A 223 11.67 -16.10 -19.37
N THR A 224 11.32 -15.65 -20.57
CA THR A 224 12.09 -14.61 -21.27
C THR A 224 12.03 -13.30 -20.49
N ASN A 225 12.98 -12.38 -20.73
CA ASN A 225 12.96 -11.05 -20.09
C ASN A 225 11.66 -10.28 -20.34
N ALA A 226 11.09 -10.42 -21.54
CA ALA A 226 9.81 -9.81 -21.88
C ALA A 226 8.66 -10.40 -21.07
N GLU A 227 8.59 -11.74 -20.94
CA GLU A 227 7.57 -12.40 -20.10
C GLU A 227 7.76 -12.03 -18.61
N ARG A 228 9.00 -11.91 -18.12
CA ARG A 228 9.28 -11.46 -16.74
C ARG A 228 8.75 -10.04 -16.48
N GLY A 229 9.07 -9.10 -17.38
CA GLY A 229 8.57 -7.73 -17.32
C GLY A 229 7.04 -7.68 -17.37
N TRP A 230 6.44 -8.44 -18.29
CA TRP A 230 4.99 -8.53 -18.45
C TRP A 230 4.30 -9.08 -17.19
N VAL A 231 4.81 -10.16 -16.59
CA VAL A 231 4.23 -10.75 -15.37
C VAL A 231 4.29 -9.75 -14.21
N ALA A 232 5.43 -9.07 -14.01
CA ALA A 232 5.56 -8.07 -12.96
C ALA A 232 4.59 -6.90 -13.17
N ALA A 233 4.50 -6.37 -14.40
CA ALA A 233 3.57 -5.31 -14.76
C ALA A 233 2.10 -5.72 -14.55
N ALA A 234 1.74 -6.93 -14.99
CA ALA A 234 0.39 -7.46 -14.82
C ALA A 234 -0.01 -7.57 -13.35
N VAL A 235 0.85 -8.13 -12.49
CA VAL A 235 0.57 -8.26 -11.06
C VAL A 235 0.41 -6.88 -10.41
N ARG A 236 1.30 -5.93 -10.72
CA ARG A 236 1.21 -4.56 -10.19
C ARG A 236 -0.12 -3.90 -10.54
N LEU A 237 -0.57 -4.06 -11.78
CA LEU A 237 -1.87 -3.54 -12.23
C LEU A 237 -3.06 -4.26 -11.57
N LEU A 238 -2.94 -5.57 -11.30
CA LEU A 238 -3.95 -6.30 -10.53
C LEU A 238 -4.03 -5.84 -9.07
N ILE A 239 -2.89 -5.54 -8.42
CA ILE A 239 -2.87 -4.97 -7.07
C ILE A 239 -3.57 -3.60 -7.07
N ARG A 240 -3.22 -2.74 -8.03
CA ARG A 240 -3.89 -1.44 -8.22
C ARG A 240 -5.40 -1.62 -8.35
N ARG A 241 -5.81 -2.55 -9.22
CA ARG A 241 -7.21 -2.78 -9.52
C ARG A 241 -8.00 -3.33 -8.34
N LYS A 242 -7.40 -4.19 -7.52
CA LYS A 242 -8.01 -4.66 -6.27
C LYS A 242 -8.26 -3.50 -5.32
N GLY A 243 -7.29 -2.60 -5.15
CA GLY A 243 -7.45 -1.42 -4.29
C GLY A 243 -8.46 -0.40 -4.82
N GLU A 244 -8.58 -0.26 -6.15
CA GLU A 244 -9.64 0.56 -6.78
C GLU A 244 -11.03 0.00 -6.52
N TYR A 245 -11.18 -1.32 -6.69
CA TYR A 245 -12.44 -2.01 -6.39
C TYR A 245 -12.80 -1.92 -4.90
N ASP A 246 -11.83 -2.13 -4.00
CA ASP A 246 -12.08 -2.12 -2.55
C ASP A 246 -12.42 -0.71 -2.01
N ALA A 247 -11.98 0.35 -2.70
CA ALA A 247 -12.35 1.72 -2.38
C ALA A 247 -13.81 2.01 -2.75
N ASN A 248 -14.26 1.56 -3.92
CA ASN A 248 -15.61 1.81 -4.43
C ASN A 248 -16.19 0.55 -5.10
N PRO A 249 -16.66 -0.44 -4.32
CA PRO A 249 -17.24 -1.66 -4.86
C PRO A 249 -18.45 -1.33 -5.75
N GLY A 250 -18.47 -1.86 -6.98
CA GLY A 250 -19.54 -1.61 -7.95
C GLY A 250 -19.40 -0.33 -8.77
N SER A 251 -18.32 0.45 -8.57
CA SER A 251 -17.98 1.56 -9.48
C SER A 251 -17.62 1.04 -10.88
N THR A 252 -17.84 1.87 -11.90
CA THR A 252 -17.43 1.54 -13.26
C THR A 252 -15.93 1.78 -13.41
N LEU A 253 -15.17 0.70 -13.57
CA LEU A 253 -13.74 0.73 -13.81
C LEU A 253 -13.46 0.55 -15.31
N THR A 254 -12.50 1.28 -15.86
CA THR A 254 -12.02 1.06 -17.23
C THR A 254 -11.43 -0.33 -17.34
N GLN A 255 -11.84 -1.09 -18.34
CA GLN A 255 -11.37 -2.46 -18.50
C GLN A 255 -9.86 -2.50 -18.72
N LEU A 256 -9.14 -3.30 -17.93
CA LEU A 256 -7.72 -3.57 -18.13
C LEU A 256 -7.55 -4.63 -19.22
N THR A 257 -6.84 -4.33 -20.29
CA THR A 257 -6.63 -5.19 -21.46
C THR A 257 -5.18 -5.62 -21.60
N MET A 258 -4.89 -6.50 -22.56
CA MET A 258 -3.51 -6.91 -22.86
C MET A 258 -2.61 -5.72 -23.25
N GLY A 259 -3.17 -4.68 -23.89
CA GLY A 259 -2.41 -3.51 -24.34
C GLY A 259 -1.96 -2.57 -23.20
N ASP A 260 -2.61 -2.68 -22.04
CA ASP A 260 -2.30 -1.88 -20.86
C ASP A 260 -1.13 -2.46 -20.04
N ILE A 261 -0.73 -3.70 -20.31
CA ILE A 261 0.37 -4.37 -19.61
C ILE A 261 1.70 -4.04 -20.30
N GLN A 262 2.44 -3.08 -19.73
CA GLN A 262 3.74 -2.61 -20.22
C GLN A 262 4.79 -2.63 -19.10
#